data_AF-S4XXF0-F1
#
_entry.id   AF-S4XXF0-F1
#
_cell.length_a   1.000
_cell.length_b   1.000
_cell.length_c   1.000
_cell.angle_alpha   90.00
_cell.angle_beta   90.00
_cell.angle_gamma   90.00
#
_symmetry.space_group_name_H-M   'P 1'
#
loop_
_entity.id
_entity.type
_entity.pdbx_description
1 polymer ?
#
loop_
_entity_poly.entity_id
_entity_poly.type
_entity_poly.pdbx_seq_one_letter_code
_entity_poly.pdbx_strand_id
1 'polypeptide(L)'
;MTRALLRDAPRAERSASSRMIRERETRAIGVRRGTLTAHDTESVRRAVRRAFRVALWIWPAFTLVDVFMATVLYPAAPMWRFIVMRMIEQAIAIAVYRLSGRPTVSGRVVLLGYDAAFLVAAIFISLMALDFGGLTSAYMHGLSIVVLLRTALVPAPFGKALLASAPMFLAFPTVMGVAAVFSPDILAAWLDPTTLLTAASHYVFVPSSGVIGALSSHVVWAAQQQVYQARKLGRYRLEAPIGKGGMSEVWLAWDETLQRGVALKLLRTRDAPDPAVLKRFEQEAHAASKLSDPHTIRIFDFGASDDGIYYIAMEHLRGADLAAIVRHYGPMPVARAVRFALQACRSLIEAHEAGIIHRDIKPQNLFVTRVGDDHDFLKLLDFGVARMVEGGRDAELTNSGMLCGTPAYMAPEVCRGDRADARSDVYALGGTLYFLLTGELPFEGSSSGQLFVAHMTRAPLAPSVRRGPVVPRAVDRLVLRCLAKDPRHRFQSARALYDALLPLLDESAWSAADAERFWVADRAEKLGQLEAPPERLAPARGGSTQTASAR
;
A
#
# COMPACT_ATOMS: atom_id res chain seq x y z
N MET A 1 20.00 9.41 35.09
CA MET A 1 21.30 9.43 35.82
C MET A 1 22.48 9.01 34.93
N THR A 2 22.50 9.44 33.66
CA THR A 2 23.51 9.00 32.66
C THR A 2 24.05 10.20 31.88
N ARG A 3 24.33 11.30 32.58
CA ARG A 3 24.97 12.51 32.01
C ARG A 3 26.20 12.97 32.79
N ALA A 4 26.54 12.30 33.89
CA ALA A 4 27.65 12.67 34.77
C ALA A 4 28.93 11.85 34.58
N LEU A 5 28.92 10.76 33.78
CA LEU A 5 30.06 9.83 33.66
C LEU A 5 30.90 9.97 32.37
N LEU A 6 30.68 11.02 31.55
CA LEU A 6 31.44 11.22 30.30
C LEU A 6 32.49 12.34 30.38
N ARG A 7 32.82 12.86 31.57
CA ARG A 7 33.80 13.95 31.70
C ARG A 7 35.27 13.50 31.71
N ASP A 8 35.59 12.24 32.02
CA ASP A 8 36.98 11.81 32.28
C ASP A 8 37.59 10.82 31.27
N ALA A 9 37.06 10.72 30.05
CA ALA A 9 37.73 9.93 28.99
C ALA A 9 38.87 10.73 28.31
N PRO A 10 40.08 10.17 28.15
CA PRO A 10 41.25 10.85 27.61
C PRO A 10 41.05 11.30 26.15
N ARG A 11 41.63 12.46 25.79
CA ARG A 11 41.45 13.15 24.47
C ARG A 11 41.67 12.25 23.24
N ALA A 12 42.45 11.18 23.35
CA ALA A 12 42.71 10.23 22.26
C ALA A 12 41.48 9.36 21.89
N GLU A 13 40.63 8.99 22.85
CA GLU A 13 39.45 8.15 22.60
C GLU A 13 38.28 8.94 21.99
N ARG A 14 38.16 10.23 22.32
CA ARG A 14 37.21 11.14 21.66
C ARG A 14 37.58 11.35 20.18
N SER A 15 38.87 11.47 19.87
CA SER A 15 39.36 11.56 18.49
C SER A 15 39.05 10.29 17.69
N ALA A 16 39.29 9.10 18.26
CA ALA A 16 39.00 7.83 17.60
C ALA A 16 37.50 7.59 17.38
N SER A 17 36.65 7.88 18.37
CA SER A 17 35.19 7.75 18.23
C SER A 17 34.61 8.75 17.24
N SER A 18 35.07 10.01 17.23
CA SER A 18 34.64 10.99 16.23
C SER A 18 35.13 10.67 14.82
N ARG A 19 36.31 10.04 14.67
CA ARG A 19 36.82 9.56 13.37
C ARG A 19 36.06 8.34 12.88
N MET A 20 35.66 7.43 13.77
CA MET A 20 34.85 6.25 13.45
C MET A 20 33.38 6.61 13.15
N ILE A 21 32.82 7.60 13.83
CA ILE A 21 31.50 8.18 13.54
C ILE A 21 31.55 8.94 12.21
N ARG A 22 32.58 9.75 11.95
CA ARG A 22 32.77 10.37 10.63
C ARG A 22 32.99 9.33 9.54
N GLU A 23 33.75 8.26 9.75
CA GLU A 23 33.93 7.20 8.74
C GLU A 23 32.64 6.40 8.49
N ARG A 24 31.79 6.20 9.53
CA ARG A 24 30.45 5.62 9.37
C ARG A 24 29.48 6.58 8.67
N GLU A 25 29.51 7.87 8.98
CA GLU A 25 28.73 8.90 8.26
C GLU A 25 29.25 9.06 6.82
N THR A 26 30.55 8.99 6.57
CA THR A 26 31.13 9.07 5.22
C THR A 26 30.87 7.79 4.42
N ARG A 27 30.68 6.63 5.07
CA ARG A 27 30.19 5.39 4.43
C ARG A 27 28.67 5.39 4.22
N ALA A 28 27.89 6.07 5.06
CA ALA A 28 26.44 6.23 4.90
C ALA A 28 26.08 7.32 3.87
N ILE A 29 26.92 8.36 3.74
CA ILE A 29 26.83 9.47 2.78
C ILE A 29 27.70 9.19 1.53
N GLY A 30 28.40 8.06 1.51
CA GLY A 30 29.12 7.52 0.36
C GLY A 30 28.16 7.20 -0.77
N VAL A 31 27.86 8.24 -1.55
CA VAL A 31 27.26 8.24 -2.88
C VAL A 31 27.64 6.94 -3.59
N ARG A 32 26.71 5.97 -3.61
CA ARG A 32 26.76 4.86 -4.56
C ARG A 32 26.85 5.50 -5.94
N ARG A 33 28.03 5.44 -6.54
CA ARG A 33 28.25 5.71 -7.96
C ARG A 33 27.23 4.91 -8.77
N GLY A 34 26.22 5.61 -9.27
CA GLY A 34 25.66 5.37 -10.61
C GLY A 34 24.89 4.08 -10.90
N THR A 35 24.43 3.28 -9.94
CA THR A 35 23.50 2.18 -10.22
C THR A 35 22.08 2.56 -9.83
N LEU A 36 21.25 2.86 -10.85
CA LEU A 36 19.79 2.92 -10.72
C LEU A 36 19.31 1.63 -10.04
N THR A 37 18.50 1.74 -9.00
CA THR A 37 17.87 0.55 -8.41
C THR A 37 16.89 -0.08 -9.41
N ALA A 38 16.47 -1.33 -9.19
CA ALA A 38 15.45 -1.97 -10.04
C ALA A 38 14.14 -1.15 -10.08
N HIS A 39 13.78 -0.53 -8.95
CA HIS A 39 12.64 0.39 -8.85
C HIS A 39 12.85 1.66 -9.70
N ASP A 40 14.05 2.26 -9.66
CA ASP A 40 14.38 3.43 -10.49
C ASP A 40 14.34 3.10 -11.98
N THR A 41 14.67 1.87 -12.35
CA THR A 41 14.70 1.41 -13.74
C THR A 41 13.28 1.30 -14.30
N GLU A 42 12.34 0.74 -13.52
CA GLU A 42 10.94 0.59 -13.93
C GLU A 42 10.15 1.89 -13.80
N SER A 43 10.50 2.78 -12.86
CA SER A 43 9.90 4.12 -12.79
C SER A 43 10.29 4.97 -14.01
N VAL A 44 11.57 4.98 -14.39
CA VAL A 44 12.07 5.68 -15.59
C VAL A 44 11.39 5.15 -16.85
N ARG A 45 11.27 3.83 -16.99
CA ARG A 45 10.60 3.20 -18.13
C ARG A 45 9.14 3.66 -18.25
N ARG A 46 8.39 3.65 -17.14
CA ARG A 46 6.99 4.11 -17.11
C ARG A 46 6.87 5.59 -17.43
N ALA A 47 7.78 6.43 -16.94
CA ALA A 47 7.82 7.86 -17.22
C ALA A 47 8.03 8.11 -18.72
N VAL A 48 9.07 7.53 -19.32
CA VAL A 48 9.37 7.63 -20.76
C VAL A 48 8.20 7.13 -21.60
N ARG A 49 7.59 6.00 -21.24
CA ARG A 49 6.44 5.45 -21.97
C ARG A 49 5.22 6.37 -21.94
N ARG A 50 4.95 7.01 -20.80
CA ARG A 50 3.85 8.00 -20.69
C ARG A 50 4.17 9.24 -21.52
N ALA A 51 5.38 9.76 -21.41
CA ALA A 51 5.86 10.90 -22.16
C ALA A 51 5.70 10.70 -23.67
N PHE A 52 6.22 9.59 -24.20
CA PHE A 52 6.16 9.33 -25.64
C PHE A 52 4.75 8.98 -26.13
N ARG A 53 3.88 8.41 -25.28
CA ARG A 53 2.47 8.21 -25.65
C ARG A 53 1.77 9.54 -25.96
N VAL A 54 2.08 10.58 -25.19
CA VAL A 54 1.56 11.93 -25.42
C VAL A 54 2.30 12.58 -26.60
N ALA A 55 3.62 12.44 -26.67
CA ALA A 55 4.44 13.03 -27.73
C ALA A 55 4.06 12.53 -29.14
N LEU A 56 3.61 11.28 -29.28
CA LEU A 56 3.11 10.71 -30.54
C LEU A 56 1.97 11.51 -31.17
N TRP A 57 1.21 12.28 -30.37
CA TRP A 57 0.14 13.16 -30.84
C TRP A 57 0.59 14.61 -30.98
N ILE A 58 1.44 15.08 -30.06
CA ILE A 58 1.90 16.47 -30.05
C ILE A 58 2.86 16.76 -31.21
N TRP A 59 3.79 15.84 -31.51
CA TRP A 59 4.81 16.09 -32.54
C TRP A 59 4.26 16.31 -33.94
N PRO A 60 3.31 15.49 -34.45
CA PRO A 60 2.70 15.74 -35.74
C PRO A 60 1.97 17.09 -35.84
N ALA A 61 1.43 17.60 -34.72
CA ALA A 61 0.70 18.86 -34.70
C ALA A 61 1.60 20.07 -35.02
N PHE A 62 2.91 20.00 -34.75
CA PHE A 62 3.86 21.05 -35.13
C PHE A 62 4.00 21.20 -36.66
N THR A 63 3.58 20.20 -37.45
CA THR A 63 3.49 20.34 -38.91
C THR A 63 2.57 21.49 -39.32
N LEU A 64 1.58 21.85 -38.50
CA LEU A 64 0.72 23.02 -38.76
C LEU A 64 1.51 24.33 -38.68
N VAL A 65 2.45 24.42 -37.72
CA VAL A 65 3.39 25.55 -37.64
C VAL A 65 4.28 25.56 -38.87
N ASP A 66 4.78 24.40 -39.29
CA ASP A 66 5.64 24.29 -40.47
C ASP A 66 4.91 24.71 -41.76
N VAL A 67 3.64 24.33 -41.91
CA VAL A 67 2.78 24.78 -43.01
C VAL A 67 2.63 26.29 -42.98
N PHE A 68 2.30 26.89 -41.83
CA PHE A 68 2.17 28.34 -41.72
C PHE A 68 3.48 29.06 -42.08
N MET A 69 4.61 28.60 -41.54
CA MET A 69 5.92 29.19 -41.81
C MET A 69 6.28 29.12 -43.30
N ALA A 70 6.05 27.97 -43.93
CA ALA A 70 6.38 27.75 -45.33
C ALA A 70 5.39 28.36 -46.34
N THR A 71 4.15 28.68 -45.93
CA THR A 71 3.14 29.24 -46.85
C THR A 71 2.93 30.75 -46.67
N VAL A 72 3.08 31.25 -45.45
CA VAL A 72 2.78 32.65 -45.12
C VAL A 72 4.05 33.48 -44.98
N LEU A 73 5.02 33.01 -44.19
CA LEU A 73 6.18 33.81 -43.83
C LEU A 73 7.35 33.66 -44.81
N TYR A 74 7.58 32.44 -45.33
CA TYR A 74 8.68 32.15 -46.25
C TYR A 74 8.23 31.18 -47.36
N PRO A 75 7.48 31.67 -48.36
CA PRO A 75 6.91 30.86 -49.43
C PRO A 75 7.95 30.15 -50.32
N ALA A 76 9.21 30.56 -50.28
CA ALA A 76 10.32 29.92 -51.01
C ALA A 76 10.91 28.68 -50.27
N ALA A 77 10.52 28.42 -49.02
CA ALA A 77 11.09 27.35 -48.23
C ALA A 77 10.59 25.96 -48.71
N PRO A 78 11.49 24.96 -48.86
CA PRO A 78 11.14 23.64 -49.38
C PRO A 78 10.40 22.78 -48.33
N MET A 79 9.07 22.93 -48.26
CA MET A 79 8.19 22.24 -47.30
C MET A 79 8.41 20.71 -47.21
N TRP A 80 8.75 20.06 -48.32
CA TRP A 80 8.98 18.61 -48.35
C TRP A 80 10.12 18.17 -47.42
N ARG A 81 11.17 19.00 -47.22
CA ARG A 81 12.29 18.68 -46.31
C ARG A 81 11.81 18.60 -44.87
N PHE A 82 10.88 19.49 -44.49
CA PHE A 82 10.32 19.54 -43.13
C PHE A 82 9.43 18.35 -42.86
N ILE A 83 8.59 17.97 -43.84
CA ILE A 83 7.77 16.76 -43.75
C ILE A 83 8.66 15.53 -43.54
N VAL A 84 9.76 15.40 -44.30
CA VAL A 84 10.70 14.29 -44.13
C VAL A 84 11.32 14.27 -42.72
N MET A 85 11.78 15.42 -42.21
CA MET A 85 12.32 15.53 -40.85
C MET A 85 11.28 15.14 -39.79
N ARG A 86 10.04 15.60 -39.93
CA ARG A 86 8.92 15.24 -39.04
C ARG A 86 8.60 13.76 -39.06
N MET A 87 8.62 13.14 -40.25
CA MET A 87 8.40 11.69 -40.39
C MET A 87 9.51 10.88 -39.70
N ILE A 88 10.77 11.31 -39.80
CA ILE A 88 11.90 10.69 -39.10
C ILE A 88 11.74 10.86 -37.58
N GLU A 89 11.42 12.06 -37.10
CA GLU A 89 11.18 12.35 -35.67
C GLU A 89 10.05 11.45 -35.12
N GLN A 90 8.95 11.32 -35.88
CA GLN A 90 7.83 10.45 -35.52
C GLN A 90 8.22 8.96 -35.50
N ALA A 91 9.06 8.50 -36.43
CA ALA A 91 9.57 7.14 -36.43
C ALA A 91 10.44 6.84 -35.19
N ILE A 92 11.31 7.78 -34.81
CA ILE A 92 12.13 7.71 -33.59
C ILE A 92 11.23 7.69 -32.35
N ALA A 93 10.19 8.52 -32.32
CA ALA A 93 9.20 8.55 -31.25
C ALA A 93 8.53 7.18 -31.03
N ILE A 94 8.07 6.57 -32.11
CA ILE A 94 7.47 5.23 -32.09
C ILE A 94 8.49 4.19 -31.61
N ALA A 95 9.74 4.28 -32.06
CA ALA A 95 10.80 3.36 -31.64
C ALA A 95 11.08 3.44 -30.14
N VAL A 96 11.25 4.65 -29.58
CA VAL A 96 11.47 4.87 -28.14
C VAL A 96 10.24 4.42 -27.32
N TYR A 97 9.02 4.72 -27.79
CA TYR A 97 7.80 4.22 -27.16
C TYR A 97 7.76 2.69 -27.09
N ARG A 98 8.04 2.01 -28.20
CA ARG A 98 8.08 0.53 -28.26
C ARG A 98 9.19 -0.04 -27.39
N LEU A 99 10.37 0.58 -27.40
CA LEU A 99 11.53 0.17 -26.60
C LEU A 99 11.21 0.26 -25.09
N SER A 100 10.52 1.34 -24.68
CA SER A 100 10.07 1.52 -23.30
C SER A 100 9.02 0.49 -22.85
N GLY A 101 8.41 -0.27 -23.76
CA GLY A 101 7.49 -1.35 -23.43
C GLY A 101 8.17 -2.71 -23.22
N ARG A 102 9.44 -2.86 -23.60
CA ARG A 102 10.12 -4.17 -23.61
C ARG A 102 10.80 -4.45 -22.26
N PRO A 103 10.39 -5.51 -21.53
CA PRO A 103 10.94 -5.81 -20.21
C PRO A 103 12.44 -6.14 -20.23
N THR A 104 12.94 -6.70 -21.33
CA THR A 104 14.34 -7.11 -21.53
C THR A 104 15.33 -5.96 -21.71
N VAL A 105 14.86 -4.74 -22.00
CA VAL A 105 15.74 -3.60 -22.30
C VAL A 105 16.05 -2.82 -21.04
N SER A 106 17.34 -2.65 -20.70
CA SER A 106 17.71 -1.90 -19.49
C SER A 106 17.18 -0.45 -19.52
N GLY A 107 16.78 0.08 -18.37
CA GLY A 107 16.26 1.46 -18.27
C GLY A 107 17.27 2.53 -18.69
N ARG A 108 18.59 2.25 -18.59
CA ARG A 108 19.63 3.12 -19.13
C ARG A 108 19.54 3.29 -20.64
N VAL A 109 19.28 2.20 -21.38
CA VAL A 109 19.12 2.24 -22.83
C VAL A 109 17.83 2.99 -23.21
N VAL A 110 16.76 2.80 -22.42
CA VAL A 110 15.51 3.57 -22.61
C VAL A 110 15.73 5.06 -22.40
N LEU A 111 16.49 5.45 -21.36
CA LEU A 111 16.82 6.84 -21.08
C LEU A 111 17.75 7.45 -22.15
N LEU A 112 18.71 6.68 -22.67
CA LEU A 112 19.56 7.13 -23.76
C LEU A 112 18.75 7.36 -25.06
N GLY A 113 17.82 6.46 -25.38
CA GLY A 113 16.91 6.65 -26.50
C GLY A 113 15.99 7.86 -26.32
N TYR A 114 15.53 8.10 -25.09
CA TYR A 114 14.80 9.30 -24.71
C TYR A 114 15.62 10.58 -24.99
N ASP A 115 16.85 10.68 -24.47
CA ASP A 115 17.72 11.85 -24.66
C ASP A 115 18.09 12.06 -26.13
N ALA A 116 18.37 10.97 -26.86
CA ALA A 116 18.67 11.02 -28.29
C ALA A 116 17.52 11.56 -29.13
N ALA A 117 16.27 11.20 -28.82
CA ALA A 117 15.10 11.69 -29.55
C ALA A 117 14.95 13.21 -29.43
N PHE A 118 15.14 13.77 -28.23
CA PHE A 118 15.08 15.22 -28.02
C PHE A 118 16.27 15.95 -28.67
N LEU A 119 17.46 15.34 -28.68
CA LEU A 119 18.61 15.91 -29.40
C LEU A 119 18.38 15.95 -30.91
N VAL A 120 17.83 14.88 -31.50
CA VAL A 120 17.49 14.84 -32.94
C VAL A 120 16.45 15.92 -33.27
N ALA A 121 15.43 16.09 -32.42
CA ALA A 121 14.45 17.16 -32.57
C ALA A 121 15.12 18.56 -32.57
N ALA A 122 16.05 18.81 -31.63
CA ALA A 122 16.80 20.07 -31.56
C ALA A 122 17.66 20.32 -32.81
N ILE A 123 18.30 19.27 -33.36
CA ILE A 123 19.08 19.35 -34.60
C ILE A 123 18.16 19.66 -35.79
N PHE A 124 17.00 18.99 -35.90
CA PHE A 124 16.07 19.23 -37.01
C PHE A 124 15.48 20.63 -36.97
N ILE A 125 15.07 21.13 -35.80
CA ILE A 125 14.63 22.53 -35.65
C ILE A 125 15.74 23.50 -36.10
N SER A 126 17.00 23.19 -35.76
CA SER A 126 18.14 24.00 -36.17
C SER A 126 18.43 23.93 -37.66
N LEU A 127 18.22 22.78 -38.31
CA LEU A 127 18.32 22.64 -39.77
C LEU A 127 17.21 23.39 -40.48
N MET A 128 15.98 23.36 -39.96
CA MET A 128 14.85 24.11 -40.51
C MET A 128 15.12 25.63 -40.44
N ALA A 129 15.73 26.11 -39.35
CA ALA A 129 16.10 27.51 -39.21
C ALA A 129 16.99 28.04 -40.34
N LEU A 130 17.81 27.19 -40.98
CA LEU A 130 18.64 27.57 -42.14
C LEU A 130 17.79 28.09 -43.30
N ASP A 131 16.63 27.47 -43.54
CA ASP A 131 15.71 27.83 -44.62
C ASP A 131 14.81 29.02 -44.22
N PHE A 132 14.86 29.48 -42.96
CA PHE A 132 13.96 30.48 -42.37
C PHE A 132 14.71 31.61 -41.65
N GLY A 133 15.62 32.30 -42.35
CA GLY A 133 16.32 33.47 -41.81
C GLY A 133 17.58 33.15 -40.98
N GLY A 134 18.06 31.90 -41.01
CA GLY A 134 19.35 31.50 -40.44
C GLY A 134 19.49 31.86 -38.96
N LEU A 135 20.49 32.68 -38.63
CA LEU A 135 20.82 33.05 -37.26
C LEU A 135 19.68 33.78 -36.52
N THR A 136 18.82 34.50 -37.24
CA THR A 136 17.70 35.26 -36.65
C THR A 136 16.37 34.52 -36.76
N SER A 137 16.39 33.24 -37.13
CA SER A 137 15.18 32.45 -37.35
C SER A 137 14.32 32.31 -36.09
N ALA A 138 13.01 32.54 -36.23
CA ALA A 138 12.04 32.28 -35.16
C ALA A 138 12.00 30.80 -34.73
N TYR A 139 12.43 29.86 -35.59
CA TYR A 139 12.52 28.44 -35.26
C TYR A 139 13.44 28.16 -34.07
N MET A 140 14.39 29.05 -33.76
CA MET A 140 15.26 28.89 -32.59
C MET A 140 14.45 28.79 -31.28
N HIS A 141 13.28 29.44 -31.18
CA HIS A 141 12.41 29.36 -30.01
C HIS A 141 11.76 27.98 -29.84
N GLY A 142 11.66 27.19 -30.93
CA GLY A 142 11.26 25.79 -30.86
C GLY A 142 12.21 24.95 -30.01
N LEU A 143 13.51 25.30 -29.95
CA LEU A 143 14.45 24.64 -29.05
C LEU A 143 14.09 24.85 -27.58
N SER A 144 13.54 26.01 -27.21
CA SER A 144 13.09 26.27 -25.84
C SER A 144 11.98 25.29 -25.41
N ILE A 145 11.06 24.98 -26.32
CA ILE A 145 9.99 24.00 -26.09
C ILE A 145 10.59 22.60 -25.93
N VAL A 146 11.49 22.20 -26.82
CA VAL A 146 12.15 20.88 -26.78
C VAL A 146 12.90 20.67 -25.46
N VAL A 147 13.71 21.66 -25.04
CA VAL A 147 14.46 21.56 -23.78
C VAL A 147 13.53 21.52 -22.58
N LEU A 148 12.51 22.37 -22.54
CA LEU A 148 11.56 22.43 -21.45
C LEU A 148 10.78 21.10 -21.32
N LEU A 149 10.26 20.57 -22.43
CA LEU A 149 9.58 19.28 -22.47
C LEU A 149 10.50 18.13 -22.03
N ARG A 150 11.77 18.12 -22.46
CA ARG A 150 12.74 17.11 -22.05
C ARG A 150 12.91 17.09 -20.52
N THR A 151 13.05 18.25 -19.91
CA THR A 151 13.23 18.32 -18.45
C THR A 151 11.95 18.05 -17.65
N ALA A 152 10.78 18.37 -18.21
CA ALA A 152 9.50 18.19 -17.55
C ALA A 152 8.98 16.75 -17.58
N LEU A 153 9.22 16.01 -18.67
CA LEU A 153 8.64 14.69 -18.90
C LEU A 153 9.34 13.57 -18.12
N VAL A 154 10.65 13.71 -17.85
CA VAL A 154 11.41 12.79 -16.99
C VAL A 154 12.10 13.60 -15.89
N PRO A 155 11.44 13.76 -14.72
CA PRO A 155 11.96 14.55 -13.61
C PRO A 155 13.32 14.03 -13.10
N ALA A 156 14.27 14.94 -12.88
CA ALA A 156 15.61 14.62 -12.39
C ALA A 156 16.15 15.72 -11.46
N PRO A 157 17.15 15.42 -10.62
CA PRO A 157 17.88 16.44 -9.86
C PRO A 157 18.45 17.52 -10.77
N PHE A 158 18.46 18.77 -10.30
CA PHE A 158 18.84 19.95 -11.09
C PHE A 158 20.09 19.75 -11.97
N GLY A 159 21.22 19.32 -11.37
CA GLY A 159 22.47 19.14 -12.11
C GLY A 159 22.39 18.08 -13.21
N LYS A 160 21.64 16.99 -13.00
CA LYS A 160 21.45 15.95 -14.02
C LYS A 160 20.50 16.40 -15.13
N ALA A 161 19.44 17.12 -14.77
CA ALA A 161 18.50 17.70 -15.72
C ALA A 161 19.22 18.70 -16.64
N LEU A 162 20.03 19.59 -16.07
CA LEU A 162 20.79 20.60 -16.82
C LEU A 162 21.86 19.96 -17.72
N LEU A 163 22.68 19.05 -17.19
CA LEU A 163 23.74 18.40 -17.96
C LEU A 163 23.20 17.65 -19.17
N ALA A 164 22.12 16.91 -18.99
CA ALA A 164 21.54 16.14 -20.09
C ALA A 164 20.72 17.02 -21.06
N SER A 165 20.45 18.28 -20.72
CA SER A 165 19.93 19.27 -21.67
C SER A 165 21.01 20.03 -22.44
N ALA A 166 22.26 19.99 -21.98
CA ALA A 166 23.37 20.73 -22.59
C ALA A 166 23.57 20.46 -24.10
N PRO A 167 23.48 19.21 -24.60
CA PRO A 167 23.63 18.96 -26.04
C PRO A 167 22.58 19.67 -26.91
N MET A 168 21.36 19.86 -26.40
CA MET A 168 20.30 20.56 -27.12
C MET A 168 20.56 22.06 -27.23
N PHE A 169 21.19 22.68 -26.21
CA PHE A 169 21.65 24.07 -26.28
C PHE A 169 22.79 24.26 -27.27
N LEU A 170 23.53 23.21 -27.60
CA LEU A 170 24.63 23.32 -28.55
C LEU A 170 24.16 23.02 -29.98
N ALA A 171 22.99 22.41 -30.17
CA ALA A 171 22.49 22.01 -31.48
C ALA A 171 22.41 23.18 -32.47
N PHE A 172 21.75 24.28 -32.09
CA PHE A 172 21.58 25.45 -32.96
C PHE A 172 22.91 26.13 -33.36
N PRO A 173 23.76 26.58 -32.42
CA PRO A 173 25.02 27.22 -32.79
C PRO A 173 25.94 26.28 -33.57
N THR A 174 25.92 24.98 -33.27
CA THR A 174 26.72 23.99 -34.01
C THR A 174 26.24 23.86 -35.45
N VAL A 175 24.93 23.72 -35.67
CA VAL A 175 24.36 23.62 -37.02
C VAL A 175 24.61 24.90 -37.82
N MET A 176 24.40 26.07 -37.22
CA MET A 176 24.68 27.36 -37.86
C MET A 176 26.16 27.55 -38.19
N GLY A 177 27.06 27.14 -37.29
CA GLY A 177 28.50 27.23 -37.50
C GLY A 177 28.99 26.29 -38.60
N VAL A 178 28.46 25.06 -38.66
CA VAL A 178 28.76 24.12 -39.77
C VAL A 178 28.20 24.66 -41.08
N ALA A 179 26.99 25.21 -41.10
CA ALA A 179 26.37 25.76 -42.30
C ALA A 179 27.13 26.98 -42.86
N ALA A 180 27.76 27.78 -42.00
CA ALA A 180 28.59 28.92 -42.41
C ALA A 180 29.79 28.52 -43.30
N VAL A 181 30.24 27.26 -43.23
CA VAL A 181 31.31 26.73 -44.09
C VAL A 181 30.85 26.59 -45.55
N PHE A 182 29.54 26.35 -45.75
CA PHE A 182 28.98 26.00 -47.06
C PHE A 182 28.06 27.08 -47.64
N SER A 183 27.60 28.04 -46.82
CA SER A 183 26.68 29.11 -47.21
C SER A 183 27.30 30.48 -46.97
N PRO A 184 27.60 31.24 -48.04
CA PRO A 184 28.11 32.61 -47.93
C PRO A 184 27.18 33.55 -47.15
N ASP A 185 25.87 33.37 -47.30
CA ASP A 185 24.86 34.20 -46.63
C ASP A 185 24.89 34.00 -45.11
N ILE A 186 25.05 32.76 -44.65
CA ILE A 186 25.16 32.43 -43.23
C ILE A 186 26.49 32.93 -42.67
N LEU A 187 27.58 32.80 -43.43
CA LEU A 187 28.88 33.35 -43.03
C LEU A 187 28.82 34.87 -42.89
N ALA A 188 28.16 35.57 -43.82
CA ALA A 188 27.95 37.01 -43.73
C ALA A 188 27.13 37.39 -42.49
N ALA A 189 26.08 36.62 -42.17
CA ALA A 189 25.29 36.81 -40.96
C ALA A 189 26.10 36.62 -39.65
N TRP A 190 27.08 35.71 -39.63
CA TRP A 190 28.01 35.55 -38.51
C TRP A 190 29.00 36.71 -38.37
N LEU A 191 29.32 37.40 -39.46
CA LEU A 191 30.27 38.51 -39.46
C LEU A 191 29.58 39.86 -39.23
N ASP A 192 28.25 39.94 -39.38
CA ASP A 192 27.48 41.15 -39.12
C ASP A 192 27.17 41.32 -37.61
N PRO A 193 27.68 42.39 -36.96
CA PRO A 193 27.46 42.63 -35.53
C PRO A 193 25.98 42.79 -35.15
N THR A 194 25.15 43.35 -36.03
CA THR A 194 23.73 43.60 -35.73
C THR A 194 22.91 42.30 -35.72
N THR A 195 23.17 41.43 -36.69
CA THR A 195 22.63 40.08 -36.78
C THR A 195 23.07 39.23 -35.60
N LEU A 196 24.35 39.26 -35.23
CA LEU A 196 24.86 38.54 -34.06
C LEU A 196 24.20 38.98 -32.75
N LEU A 197 24.07 40.30 -32.54
CA LEU A 197 23.45 40.83 -31.33
C LEU A 197 21.97 40.44 -31.22
N THR A 198 21.26 40.45 -32.36
CA THR A 198 19.86 40.02 -32.45
C THR A 198 19.72 38.51 -32.20
N ALA A 199 20.59 37.71 -32.81
CA ALA A 199 20.62 36.28 -32.58
C ALA A 199 20.90 35.97 -31.12
N ALA A 200 21.89 36.62 -30.50
CA ALA A 200 22.23 36.42 -29.09
C ALA A 200 21.08 36.81 -28.14
N SER A 201 20.38 37.92 -28.42
CA SER A 201 19.27 38.39 -27.59
C SER A 201 18.06 37.45 -27.65
N HIS A 202 17.81 36.79 -28.79
CA HIS A 202 16.79 35.75 -28.90
C HIS A 202 17.27 34.40 -28.35
N TYR A 203 18.57 34.11 -28.50
CA TYR A 203 19.12 32.83 -28.09
C TYR A 203 19.16 32.66 -26.58
N VAL A 204 19.24 33.75 -25.80
CA VAL A 204 19.22 33.72 -24.32
C VAL A 204 18.00 32.99 -23.74
N PHE A 205 16.88 32.97 -24.47
CA PHE A 205 15.66 32.27 -24.04
C PHE A 205 15.84 30.74 -24.05
N VAL A 206 16.71 30.20 -24.89
CA VAL A 206 16.97 28.75 -24.99
C VAL A 206 17.64 28.20 -23.71
N PRO A 207 18.82 28.68 -23.27
CA PRO A 207 19.41 28.23 -22.01
C PRO A 207 18.53 28.61 -20.80
N SER A 208 17.87 29.78 -20.83
CA SER A 208 16.93 30.18 -19.77
C SER A 208 15.78 29.17 -19.61
N SER A 209 15.21 28.69 -20.71
CA SER A 209 14.15 27.67 -20.69
C SER A 209 14.62 26.35 -20.08
N GLY A 210 15.87 25.97 -20.28
CA GLY A 210 16.42 24.75 -19.68
C GLY A 210 16.83 24.91 -18.22
N VAL A 211 17.18 26.12 -17.77
CA VAL A 211 17.31 26.40 -16.33
C VAL A 211 15.95 26.33 -15.64
N ILE A 212 14.92 26.98 -16.20
CA ILE A 212 13.53 26.91 -15.70
C ILE A 212 13.04 25.45 -15.70
N GLY A 213 13.28 24.74 -16.80
CA GLY A 213 12.96 23.34 -16.95
C GLY A 213 13.65 22.46 -15.90
N ALA A 214 14.95 22.66 -15.66
CA ALA A 214 15.70 21.94 -14.64
C ALA A 214 15.23 22.24 -13.21
N LEU A 215 14.84 23.49 -12.91
CA LEU A 215 14.24 23.87 -11.62
C LEU A 215 12.89 23.17 -11.41
N SER A 216 11.99 23.25 -12.39
CA SER A 216 10.69 22.55 -12.37
C SER A 216 10.87 21.05 -12.22
N SER A 217 11.80 20.46 -12.97
CA SER A 217 12.18 19.05 -12.90
C SER A 217 12.64 18.67 -11.49
N HIS A 218 13.46 19.51 -10.85
CA HIS A 218 13.95 19.29 -9.50
C HIS A 218 12.83 19.36 -8.46
N VAL A 219 11.92 20.33 -8.56
CA VAL A 219 10.76 20.46 -7.66
C VAL A 219 9.86 19.23 -7.76
N VAL A 220 9.54 18.79 -8.98
CA VAL A 220 8.71 17.59 -9.20
C VAL A 220 9.42 16.34 -8.67
N TRP A 221 10.72 16.20 -8.94
CA TRP A 221 11.53 15.10 -8.44
C TRP A 221 11.57 15.06 -6.91
N ALA A 222 11.77 16.22 -6.26
CA ALA A 222 11.80 16.34 -4.81
C ALA A 222 10.44 15.99 -4.18
N ALA A 223 9.34 16.47 -4.77
CA ALA A 223 7.98 16.14 -4.32
C ALA A 223 7.68 14.64 -4.47
N GLN A 224 8.05 14.02 -5.60
CA GLN A 224 7.90 12.58 -5.80
C GLN A 224 8.70 11.76 -4.77
N GLN A 225 9.93 12.21 -4.46
CA GLN A 225 10.77 11.57 -3.47
C GLN A 225 10.18 11.67 -2.06
N GLN A 226 9.61 12.82 -1.69
CA GLN A 226 8.91 12.99 -0.41
C GLN A 226 7.71 12.05 -0.28
N VAL A 227 6.89 11.90 -1.33
CA VAL A 227 5.76 10.97 -1.31
C VAL A 227 6.23 9.51 -1.18
N TYR A 228 7.34 9.14 -1.83
CA TYR A 228 7.90 7.81 -1.70
C TYR A 228 8.41 7.55 -0.27
N GLN A 229 9.11 8.51 0.34
CA GLN A 229 9.57 8.40 1.72
C GLN A 229 8.42 8.38 2.73
N ALA A 230 7.40 9.21 2.53
CA ALA A 230 6.20 9.22 3.37
C ALA A 230 5.42 7.88 3.32
N ARG A 231 5.60 7.09 2.26
CA ARG A 231 5.06 5.74 2.14
C ARG A 231 6.00 4.66 2.64
N LYS A 232 7.19 4.99 3.12
CA LYS A 232 8.19 4.02 3.56
C LYS A 232 8.27 3.99 5.08
N LEU A 233 8.18 2.78 5.63
CA LEU A 233 8.29 2.50 7.04
C LEU A 233 9.44 1.52 7.24
N GLY A 234 10.64 2.03 7.54
CA GLY A 234 11.86 1.22 7.57
C GLY A 234 12.11 0.54 6.22
N ARG A 235 12.09 -0.80 6.17
CA ARG A 235 12.25 -1.60 4.93
C ARG A 235 10.96 -1.82 4.15
N TYR A 236 9.82 -1.38 4.67
CA TYR A 236 8.51 -1.65 4.09
C TYR A 236 7.98 -0.46 3.33
N ARG A 237 7.41 -0.69 2.14
CA ARG A 237 6.73 0.33 1.36
C ARG A 237 5.22 0.13 1.43
N LEU A 238 4.49 1.06 2.03
CA LEU A 238 3.04 1.08 2.13
C LEU A 238 2.42 1.19 0.73
N GLU A 239 1.43 0.34 0.47
CA GLU A 239 0.72 0.28 -0.81
C GLU A 239 -0.73 0.75 -0.67
N ALA A 240 -1.51 0.09 0.19
CA ALA A 240 -2.93 0.40 0.40
C ALA A 240 -3.39 0.04 1.82
N PRO A 241 -4.32 0.81 2.43
CA PRO A 241 -4.96 0.38 3.67
C PRO A 241 -5.91 -0.80 3.38
N ILE A 242 -5.81 -1.86 4.17
CA ILE A 242 -6.62 -3.09 4.03
C ILE A 242 -7.48 -3.38 5.27
N GLY A 243 -7.28 -2.66 6.36
CA GLY A 243 -8.09 -2.82 7.57
C GLY A 243 -7.98 -1.63 8.50
N LYS A 244 -9.01 -1.40 9.30
CA LYS A 244 -9.03 -0.35 10.31
C LYS A 244 -9.69 -0.88 11.58
N GLY A 245 -8.93 -0.89 12.67
CA GLY A 245 -9.42 -1.17 14.01
C GLY A 245 -9.54 0.10 14.87
N GLY A 246 -9.83 -0.07 16.16
CA GLY A 246 -9.94 1.05 17.10
C GLY A 246 -8.62 1.78 17.30
N MET A 247 -7.57 1.06 17.69
CA MET A 247 -6.24 1.63 18.01
C MET A 247 -5.20 1.45 16.89
N SER A 248 -5.52 0.67 15.84
CA SER A 248 -4.57 0.32 14.79
C SER A 248 -5.21 0.36 13.40
N GLU A 249 -4.39 0.48 12.38
CA GLU A 249 -4.76 0.21 10.99
C GLU A 249 -3.86 -0.84 10.39
N VAL A 250 -4.37 -1.55 9.39
CA VAL A 250 -3.62 -2.57 8.68
C VAL A 250 -3.43 -2.11 7.25
N TRP A 251 -2.18 -2.12 6.78
CA TRP A 251 -1.79 -1.76 5.43
C TRP A 251 -1.21 -2.96 4.70
N LEU A 252 -1.59 -3.13 3.43
CA LEU A 252 -0.78 -3.86 2.48
C LEU A 252 0.52 -3.09 2.26
N ALA A 253 1.64 -3.79 2.42
CA ALA A 253 2.96 -3.26 2.16
C ALA A 253 3.83 -4.25 1.38
N TRP A 254 4.87 -3.72 0.77
CA TRP A 254 5.92 -4.49 0.12
C TRP A 254 7.18 -4.49 0.99
N ASP A 255 7.65 -5.67 1.39
CA ASP A 255 8.96 -5.83 2.02
C ASP A 255 10.05 -5.72 0.94
N GLU A 256 10.79 -4.62 0.92
CA GLU A 256 11.82 -4.36 -0.09
C GLU A 256 13.07 -5.26 0.09
N THR A 257 13.26 -5.85 1.28
CA THR A 257 14.41 -6.74 1.54
C THR A 257 14.10 -8.15 1.05
N LEU A 258 12.94 -8.68 1.41
CA LEU A 258 12.53 -10.05 1.07
C LEU A 258 11.72 -10.15 -0.23
N GLN A 259 11.39 -9.02 -0.85
CA GLN A 259 10.65 -8.93 -2.12
C GLN A 259 9.32 -9.72 -2.07
N ARG A 260 8.51 -9.46 -1.04
CA ARG A 260 7.20 -10.08 -0.85
C ARG A 260 6.17 -9.10 -0.29
N GLY A 261 4.89 -9.41 -0.52
CA GLY A 261 3.78 -8.71 0.11
C GLY A 261 3.65 -9.09 1.59
N VAL A 262 3.42 -8.11 2.44
CA VAL A 262 3.18 -8.26 3.88
C VAL A 262 1.99 -7.39 4.30
N ALA A 263 1.36 -7.75 5.41
CA ALA A 263 0.44 -6.85 6.10
C ALA A 263 1.18 -6.15 7.23
N LEU A 264 1.04 -4.84 7.34
CA LEU A 264 1.56 -4.04 8.45
C LEU A 264 0.42 -3.53 9.29
N LYS A 265 0.31 -4.00 10.53
CA LYS A 265 -0.55 -3.38 11.53
C LYS A 265 0.23 -2.22 12.14
N LEU A 266 -0.24 -1.01 11.94
CA LEU A 266 0.34 0.24 12.41
C LEU A 266 -0.45 0.74 13.61
N LEU A 267 0.24 1.20 14.65
CA LEU A 267 -0.40 1.85 15.79
C LEU A 267 -0.82 3.27 15.39
N ARG A 268 -2.13 3.58 15.48
CA ARG A 268 -2.67 4.89 15.12
C ARG A 268 -2.50 5.86 16.28
N THR A 269 -1.51 6.74 16.22
CA THR A 269 -1.47 7.89 17.13
C THR A 269 -1.09 9.16 16.38
N ARG A 270 -1.84 10.23 16.62
CA ARG A 270 -1.49 11.60 16.17
C ARG A 270 -0.43 12.23 17.08
N ASP A 271 -0.31 11.71 18.31
CA ASP A 271 0.63 12.10 19.36
C ASP A 271 1.48 10.89 19.80
N ALA A 272 2.39 11.06 20.76
CA ALA A 272 3.11 9.92 21.34
C ALA A 272 2.12 8.91 21.97
N PRO A 273 2.20 7.60 21.64
CA PRO A 273 1.29 6.61 22.20
C PRO A 273 1.43 6.53 23.72
N ASP A 274 0.29 6.41 24.40
CA ASP A 274 0.25 6.03 25.81
C ASP A 274 1.12 4.77 26.01
N PRO A 275 2.11 4.80 26.94
CA PRO A 275 2.96 3.65 27.22
C PRO A 275 2.19 2.34 27.47
N ALA A 276 0.98 2.43 28.04
CA ALA A 276 0.13 1.26 28.24
C ALA A 276 -0.41 0.69 26.92
N VAL A 277 -0.73 1.53 25.93
CA VAL A 277 -1.14 1.08 24.58
C VAL A 277 0.03 0.43 23.85
N LEU A 278 1.20 1.07 23.89
CA LEU A 278 2.40 0.54 23.24
C LEU A 278 2.81 -0.82 23.82
N LYS A 279 2.83 -0.95 25.15
CA LYS A 279 3.14 -2.22 25.83
C LYS A 279 2.15 -3.32 25.45
N ARG A 280 0.87 -3.01 25.27
CA ARG A 280 -0.15 -3.97 24.80
C ARG A 280 0.12 -4.42 23.37
N PHE A 281 0.47 -3.49 22.51
CA PHE A 281 0.80 -3.76 21.11
C PHE A 281 2.06 -4.64 20.98
N GLU A 282 3.09 -4.35 21.77
CA GLU A 282 4.29 -5.17 21.86
C GLU A 282 3.99 -6.58 22.40
N GLN A 283 3.18 -6.70 23.45
CA GLN A 283 2.80 -7.99 24.03
C GLN A 283 2.01 -8.87 23.06
N GLU A 284 1.13 -8.28 22.25
CA GLU A 284 0.40 -8.98 21.18
C GLU A 284 1.38 -9.57 20.14
N ALA A 285 2.35 -8.76 19.68
CA ALA A 285 3.38 -9.21 18.75
C ALA A 285 4.20 -10.38 19.33
N HIS A 286 4.66 -10.23 20.58
CA HIS A 286 5.46 -11.27 21.26
C HIS A 286 4.67 -12.57 21.46
N ALA A 287 3.40 -12.49 21.86
CA ALA A 287 2.58 -13.68 22.06
C ALA A 287 2.39 -14.46 20.76
N ALA A 288 2.00 -13.77 19.68
CA ALA A 288 1.80 -14.41 18.37
C ALA A 288 3.13 -14.95 17.78
N SER A 289 4.26 -14.29 18.04
CA SER A 289 5.57 -14.73 17.54
C SER A 289 6.07 -16.06 18.13
N LYS A 290 5.54 -16.49 19.29
CA LYS A 290 5.88 -17.77 19.92
C LYS A 290 5.17 -18.96 19.30
N LEU A 291 4.19 -18.71 18.44
CA LEU A 291 3.31 -19.72 17.87
C LEU A 291 3.73 -20.03 16.43
N SER A 292 3.61 -21.30 16.06
CA SER A 292 4.12 -21.84 14.81
C SER A 292 3.08 -22.65 14.03
N ASP A 293 1.93 -22.98 14.65
CA ASP A 293 0.87 -23.73 14.01
C ASP A 293 0.42 -23.02 12.72
N PRO A 294 0.23 -23.75 11.61
CA PRO A 294 -0.17 -23.18 10.34
C PRO A 294 -1.46 -22.35 10.39
N HIS A 295 -2.37 -22.63 11.32
CA HIS A 295 -3.62 -21.89 11.51
C HIS A 295 -3.47 -20.65 12.39
N THR A 296 -2.26 -20.30 12.84
CA THR A 296 -1.97 -19.05 13.53
C THR A 296 -1.38 -18.03 12.54
N ILE A 297 -1.76 -16.75 12.66
CA ILE A 297 -1.13 -15.68 11.88
C ILE A 297 0.37 -15.60 12.16
N ARG A 298 1.18 -15.62 11.10
CA ARG A 298 2.63 -15.53 11.23
C ARG A 298 3.07 -14.07 11.34
N ILE A 299 3.73 -13.74 12.45
CA ILE A 299 4.44 -12.48 12.64
C ILE A 299 5.86 -12.61 12.09
N PHE A 300 6.31 -11.61 11.35
CA PHE A 300 7.65 -11.54 10.79
C PHE A 300 8.55 -10.57 11.54
N ASP A 301 7.99 -9.47 12.03
CA ASP A 301 8.77 -8.39 12.63
C ASP A 301 7.89 -7.51 13.53
N PHE A 302 8.53 -6.85 14.49
CA PHE A 302 7.96 -5.79 15.31
C PHE A 302 8.99 -4.67 15.43
N GLY A 303 8.59 -3.43 15.17
CA GLY A 303 9.52 -2.32 15.22
C GLY A 303 8.84 -0.95 15.25
N ALA A 304 9.68 0.08 15.16
CA ALA A 304 9.26 1.46 15.00
C ALA A 304 9.99 2.08 13.80
N SER A 305 9.32 2.99 13.09
CA SER A 305 10.00 3.82 12.09
C SER A 305 10.85 4.91 12.75
N ASP A 306 11.70 5.54 11.94
CA ASP A 306 12.48 6.72 12.35
C ASP A 306 11.58 7.87 12.84
N ASP A 307 10.36 7.96 12.29
CA ASP A 307 9.32 8.92 12.67
C ASP A 307 8.49 8.48 13.90
N GLY A 308 8.85 7.38 14.55
CA GLY A 308 8.23 6.92 15.80
C GLY A 308 6.92 6.14 15.63
N ILE A 309 6.60 5.67 14.41
CA ILE A 309 5.40 4.87 14.16
C ILE A 309 5.71 3.40 14.42
N TYR A 310 5.02 2.81 15.40
CA TYR A 310 5.15 1.40 15.74
C TYR A 310 4.34 0.51 14.79
N TYR A 311 4.91 -0.64 14.42
CA TYR A 311 4.29 -1.58 13.51
C TYR A 311 4.57 -3.04 13.88
N ILE A 312 3.64 -3.91 13.47
CA ILE A 312 3.81 -5.36 13.43
C ILE A 312 3.72 -5.78 11.96
N ALA A 313 4.77 -6.41 11.45
CA ALA A 313 4.77 -7.01 10.12
C ALA A 313 4.33 -8.46 10.20
N MET A 314 3.34 -8.84 9.39
CA MET A 314 2.75 -10.19 9.40
C MET A 314 2.49 -10.68 7.97
N GLU A 315 2.17 -11.97 7.84
CA GLU A 315 1.78 -12.53 6.55
C GLU A 315 0.56 -11.80 5.96
N HIS A 316 0.62 -11.54 4.65
CA HIS A 316 -0.52 -10.98 3.94
C HIS A 316 -1.46 -12.10 3.51
N LEU A 317 -2.67 -12.11 4.07
CA LEU A 317 -3.71 -13.07 3.73
C LEU A 317 -4.62 -12.52 2.65
N ARG A 318 -5.02 -13.39 1.71
CA ARG A 318 -5.99 -13.07 0.66
C ARG A 318 -7.25 -13.90 0.86
N GLY A 319 -8.36 -13.27 1.19
CA GLY A 319 -9.57 -13.97 1.57
C GLY A 319 -10.50 -13.08 2.39
N ALA A 320 -11.25 -13.66 3.32
CA ALA A 320 -12.19 -12.91 4.14
C ALA A 320 -12.36 -13.52 5.53
N ASP A 321 -12.74 -12.69 6.50
CA ASP A 321 -13.14 -13.17 7.83
C ASP A 321 -14.51 -13.87 7.79
N LEU A 322 -14.72 -14.80 8.73
CA LEU A 322 -15.96 -15.58 8.79
C LEU A 322 -17.21 -14.70 9.04
N ALA A 323 -17.07 -13.51 9.65
CA ALA A 323 -18.19 -12.59 9.83
C ALA A 323 -18.66 -12.01 8.49
N ALA A 324 -17.72 -11.61 7.63
CA ALA A 324 -18.02 -11.15 6.28
C ALA A 324 -18.71 -12.26 5.45
N ILE A 325 -18.19 -13.49 5.51
CA ILE A 325 -18.77 -14.62 4.77
C ILE A 325 -20.21 -14.88 5.20
N VAL A 326 -20.49 -14.95 6.52
CA VAL A 326 -21.87 -15.20 7.00
C VAL A 326 -22.80 -14.04 6.70
N ARG A 327 -22.35 -12.78 6.81
CA ARG A 327 -23.18 -11.61 6.46
C ARG A 327 -23.61 -11.61 5.00
N HIS A 328 -22.73 -12.05 4.11
CA HIS A 328 -22.98 -11.99 2.68
C HIS A 328 -23.71 -13.24 2.14
N TYR A 329 -23.33 -14.44 2.61
CA TYR A 329 -23.87 -15.71 2.11
C TYR A 329 -24.84 -16.41 3.06
N GLY A 330 -25.06 -15.85 4.25
CA GLY A 330 -25.89 -16.45 5.29
C GLY A 330 -25.20 -17.57 6.07
N PRO A 331 -25.97 -18.38 6.81
CA PRO A 331 -25.44 -19.44 7.66
C PRO A 331 -24.73 -20.53 6.86
N MET A 332 -23.59 -21.00 7.35
CA MET A 332 -22.72 -21.94 6.63
C MET A 332 -23.21 -23.40 6.75
N PRO A 333 -22.92 -24.28 5.78
CA PRO A 333 -23.12 -25.72 5.95
C PRO A 333 -22.42 -26.24 7.22
N VAL A 334 -23.06 -27.18 7.92
CA VAL A 334 -22.59 -27.67 9.23
C VAL A 334 -21.17 -28.23 9.13
N ALA A 335 -20.90 -29.06 8.12
CA ALA A 335 -19.59 -29.65 7.88
C ALA A 335 -18.49 -28.58 7.70
N ARG A 336 -18.79 -27.50 6.97
CA ARG A 336 -17.87 -26.37 6.78
C ARG A 336 -17.58 -25.63 8.09
N ALA A 337 -18.62 -25.35 8.89
CA ALA A 337 -18.48 -24.68 10.17
C ALA A 337 -17.66 -25.52 11.19
N VAL A 338 -17.91 -26.84 11.23
CA VAL A 338 -17.12 -27.79 12.05
C VAL A 338 -15.67 -27.82 11.60
N ARG A 339 -15.39 -27.86 10.29
CA ARG A 339 -14.04 -27.81 9.74
C ARG A 339 -13.29 -26.55 10.18
N PHE A 340 -13.91 -25.38 10.12
CA PHE A 340 -13.28 -24.14 10.61
C PHE A 340 -13.05 -24.15 12.12
N ALA A 341 -13.99 -24.69 12.91
CA ALA A 341 -13.82 -24.82 14.35
C ALA A 341 -12.66 -25.77 14.72
N LEU A 342 -12.49 -26.88 13.99
CA LEU A 342 -11.33 -27.78 14.14
C LEU A 342 -10.01 -27.05 13.87
N GLN A 343 -9.92 -26.28 12.79
CA GLN A 343 -8.74 -25.49 12.45
C GLN A 343 -8.44 -24.42 13.51
N ALA A 344 -9.45 -23.71 14.01
CA ALA A 344 -9.29 -22.76 15.10
C ALA A 344 -8.82 -23.44 16.40
N CYS A 345 -9.32 -24.64 16.70
CA CYS A 345 -8.86 -25.41 17.86
C CYS A 345 -7.37 -25.76 17.76
N ARG A 346 -6.82 -26.04 16.57
CA ARG A 346 -5.38 -26.33 16.41
C ARG A 346 -4.51 -25.16 16.87
N SER A 347 -4.83 -23.95 16.41
CA SER A 347 -4.15 -22.72 16.85
C SER A 347 -4.31 -22.49 18.35
N LEU A 348 -5.53 -22.66 18.89
CA LEU A 348 -5.80 -22.51 20.32
C LEU A 348 -5.07 -23.52 21.20
N ILE A 349 -4.91 -24.77 20.75
CA ILE A 349 -4.18 -25.80 21.50
C ILE A 349 -2.73 -25.38 21.69
N GLU A 350 -2.02 -25.01 20.61
CA GLU A 350 -0.63 -24.55 20.69
C GLU A 350 -0.52 -23.31 21.60
N ALA A 351 -1.44 -22.36 21.45
CA ALA A 351 -1.48 -21.16 22.29
C ALA A 351 -1.65 -21.50 23.78
N HIS A 352 -2.60 -22.37 24.12
CA HIS A 352 -2.87 -22.77 25.51
C HIS A 352 -1.72 -23.55 26.12
N GLU A 353 -1.06 -24.43 25.35
CA GLU A 353 0.16 -25.15 25.76
C GLU A 353 1.33 -24.19 26.02
N ALA A 354 1.42 -23.10 25.27
CA ALA A 354 2.37 -22.00 25.49
C ALA A 354 1.96 -21.02 26.62
N GLY A 355 0.84 -21.28 27.32
CA GLY A 355 0.32 -20.44 28.40
C GLY A 355 -0.34 -19.13 27.92
N ILE A 356 -0.66 -19.03 26.64
CA ILE A 356 -1.28 -17.86 26.01
C ILE A 356 -2.78 -18.11 25.87
N ILE A 357 -3.60 -17.26 26.49
CA ILE A 357 -5.06 -17.26 26.29
C ILE A 357 -5.40 -16.18 25.28
N HIS A 358 -6.19 -16.50 24.24
CA HIS A 358 -6.47 -15.58 23.15
C HIS A 358 -7.41 -14.45 23.56
N ARG A 359 -8.46 -14.74 24.33
CA ARG A 359 -9.42 -13.79 24.94
C ARG A 359 -10.28 -12.99 23.98
N ASP A 360 -10.16 -13.12 22.66
CA ASP A 360 -10.92 -12.35 21.67
C ASP A 360 -11.30 -13.21 20.46
N ILE A 361 -11.74 -14.44 20.70
CA ILE A 361 -12.25 -15.32 19.65
C ILE A 361 -13.62 -14.80 19.19
N LYS A 362 -13.72 -14.52 17.89
CA LYS A 362 -14.92 -14.04 17.20
C LYS A 362 -14.77 -14.23 15.69
N PRO A 363 -15.86 -14.28 14.91
CA PRO A 363 -15.79 -14.52 13.46
C PRO A 363 -14.85 -13.56 12.70
N GLN A 364 -14.69 -12.31 13.15
CA GLN A 364 -13.80 -11.32 12.53
C GLN A 364 -12.31 -11.64 12.67
N ASN A 365 -11.93 -12.42 13.69
CA ASN A 365 -10.54 -12.82 13.93
C ASN A 365 -10.24 -14.21 13.33
N LEU A 366 -11.23 -14.86 12.71
CA LEU A 366 -11.08 -16.14 12.03
C LEU A 366 -11.09 -15.87 10.52
N PHE A 367 -9.91 -15.77 9.93
CA PHE A 367 -9.74 -15.37 8.53
C PHE A 367 -9.54 -16.57 7.62
N VAL A 368 -10.36 -16.71 6.59
CA VAL A 368 -10.26 -17.79 5.62
C VAL A 368 -9.44 -17.33 4.43
N THR A 369 -8.45 -18.12 4.03
CA THR A 369 -7.58 -17.87 2.89
C THR A 369 -7.34 -19.17 2.10
N ARG A 370 -6.55 -19.06 1.03
CA ARG A 370 -6.12 -20.21 0.24
C ARG A 370 -4.64 -20.49 0.50
N VAL A 371 -4.30 -21.74 0.81
CA VAL A 371 -2.93 -22.23 0.93
C VAL A 371 -2.77 -23.47 0.05
N GLY A 372 -1.96 -23.38 -1.01
CA GLY A 372 -1.87 -24.44 -2.02
C GLY A 372 -3.23 -24.71 -2.65
N ASP A 373 -3.69 -25.95 -2.56
CA ASP A 373 -5.02 -26.38 -3.06
C ASP A 373 -6.10 -26.39 -1.96
N ASP A 374 -5.77 -25.99 -0.73
CA ASP A 374 -6.78 -25.79 0.31
C ASP A 374 -7.38 -24.39 0.22
N HIS A 375 -8.65 -24.33 -0.15
CA HIS A 375 -9.42 -23.09 -0.32
C HIS A 375 -10.13 -22.62 0.96
N ASP A 376 -10.29 -23.50 1.95
CA ASP A 376 -10.93 -23.19 3.24
C ASP A 376 -9.88 -23.30 4.36
N PHE A 377 -8.74 -22.63 4.15
CA PHE A 377 -7.65 -22.60 5.11
C PHE A 377 -7.81 -21.42 6.07
N LEU A 378 -8.02 -21.70 7.35
CA LEU A 378 -8.28 -20.72 8.38
C LEU A 378 -6.98 -20.26 9.06
N LYS A 379 -6.91 -18.96 9.31
CA LYS A 379 -5.89 -18.26 10.07
C LYS A 379 -6.56 -17.52 11.22
N LEU A 380 -6.15 -17.82 12.45
CA LEU A 380 -6.56 -17.11 13.65
C LEU A 380 -5.68 -15.87 13.81
N LEU A 381 -6.33 -14.71 13.91
CA LEU A 381 -5.73 -13.38 13.96
C LEU A 381 -5.85 -12.76 15.36
N ASP A 382 -5.02 -11.76 15.65
CA ASP A 382 -5.16 -10.82 16.77
C ASP A 382 -5.36 -11.46 18.16
N PHE A 383 -4.28 -11.99 18.74
CA PHE A 383 -4.29 -12.45 20.13
C PHE A 383 -4.59 -11.26 21.04
N GLY A 384 -5.72 -11.31 21.74
CA GLY A 384 -6.26 -10.22 22.58
C GLY A 384 -5.48 -9.95 23.87
N VAL A 385 -4.15 -10.08 23.83
CA VAL A 385 -3.20 -9.89 24.94
C VAL A 385 -3.33 -8.49 25.57
N ALA A 386 -3.86 -7.54 24.81
CA ALA A 386 -4.25 -6.21 25.29
C ALA A 386 -5.20 -6.21 26.50
N ARG A 387 -5.91 -7.33 26.77
CA ARG A 387 -6.83 -7.50 27.91
C ARG A 387 -6.16 -7.97 29.21
N MET A 388 -4.83 -8.12 29.26
CA MET A 388 -4.12 -8.63 30.44
C MET A 388 -4.00 -7.65 31.62
N VAL A 389 -4.19 -6.34 31.42
CA VAL A 389 -3.79 -5.32 32.41
C VAL A 389 -4.94 -4.78 33.27
N GLU A 390 -6.21 -4.99 32.89
CA GLU A 390 -7.36 -4.60 33.73
C GLU A 390 -7.59 -5.54 34.93
N GLY A 391 -6.85 -6.66 35.02
CA GLY A 391 -6.98 -7.66 36.09
C GLY A 391 -6.19 -7.36 37.38
N GLY A 392 -5.70 -6.14 37.58
CA GLY A 392 -5.08 -5.72 38.83
C GLY A 392 -5.99 -4.74 39.55
N ARG A 393 -6.69 -5.21 40.61
CA ARG A 393 -7.42 -4.55 41.74
C ARG A 393 -8.07 -3.15 41.62
N ASP A 394 -7.69 -2.33 40.66
CA ASP A 394 -8.26 -1.03 40.31
C ASP A 394 -9.03 -1.16 39.00
N ALA A 395 -10.02 -2.05 38.96
CA ALA A 395 -11.10 -1.95 37.99
C ALA A 395 -12.00 -0.77 38.37
N GLU A 396 -11.43 0.44 38.38
CA GLU A 396 -12.23 1.62 38.15
C GLU A 396 -12.85 1.42 36.77
N LEU A 397 -14.16 1.20 36.76
CA LEU A 397 -14.98 1.40 35.57
C LEU A 397 -14.54 2.72 34.95
N THR A 398 -13.77 2.66 33.88
CA THR A 398 -13.32 3.86 33.19
C THR A 398 -14.58 4.64 32.82
N ASN A 399 -14.72 5.85 33.39
CA ASN A 399 -15.81 6.81 33.21
C ASN A 399 -16.05 7.24 31.75
N SER A 400 -15.33 6.63 30.81
CA SER A 400 -15.36 6.81 29.36
C SER A 400 -16.04 5.67 28.60
N GLY A 401 -16.58 4.64 29.28
CA GLY A 401 -17.49 3.65 28.68
C GLY A 401 -16.89 2.77 27.58
N MET A 402 -15.57 2.72 27.45
CA MET A 402 -14.89 2.10 26.32
C MET A 402 -14.26 0.76 26.72
N LEU A 403 -15.11 -0.22 27.08
CA LEU A 403 -14.65 -1.60 27.26
C LEU A 403 -14.36 -2.20 25.86
N CYS A 404 -13.09 -2.55 25.60
CA CYS A 404 -12.63 -2.94 24.27
C CYS A 404 -12.81 -4.45 24.01
N GLY A 405 -14.02 -4.82 23.59
CA GLY A 405 -14.39 -6.11 23.02
C GLY A 405 -15.81 -6.08 22.46
N THR A 406 -16.13 -6.93 21.49
CA THR A 406 -17.54 -7.11 21.08
C THR A 406 -18.21 -7.96 22.16
N PRO A 407 -19.14 -7.44 22.98
CA PRO A 407 -19.72 -8.16 24.12
C PRO A 407 -20.38 -9.50 23.73
N ALA A 408 -20.74 -9.64 22.46
CA ALA A 408 -21.47 -10.76 21.87
C ALA A 408 -20.79 -12.14 21.95
N TYR A 409 -19.50 -12.22 22.25
CA TYR A 409 -18.75 -13.49 22.34
C TYR A 409 -18.03 -13.67 23.68
N MET A 410 -18.21 -12.73 24.63
CA MET A 410 -17.45 -12.72 25.86
C MET A 410 -17.93 -13.81 26.83
N ALA A 411 -16.98 -14.52 27.44
CA ALA A 411 -17.29 -15.55 28.42
C ALA A 411 -17.82 -14.93 29.74
N PRO A 412 -18.75 -15.59 30.45
CA PRO A 412 -19.37 -15.08 31.67
C PRO A 412 -18.37 -14.59 32.73
N GLU A 413 -17.29 -15.34 32.94
CA GLU A 413 -16.22 -15.00 33.88
C GLU A 413 -15.46 -13.73 33.46
N VAL A 414 -15.26 -13.52 32.15
CA VAL A 414 -14.63 -12.30 31.63
C VAL A 414 -15.57 -11.10 31.80
N CYS A 415 -16.89 -11.29 31.61
CA CYS A 415 -17.88 -10.24 31.88
C CYS A 415 -17.90 -9.79 33.35
N ARG A 416 -17.51 -10.68 34.29
CA ARG A 416 -17.40 -10.37 35.73
C ARG A 416 -16.07 -9.73 36.12
N GLY A 417 -15.10 -9.71 35.21
CA GLY A 417 -13.71 -9.33 35.51
C GLY A 417 -12.90 -10.44 36.19
N ASP A 418 -13.40 -11.68 36.21
CA ASP A 418 -12.66 -12.83 36.70
C ASP A 418 -11.50 -13.18 35.74
N ARG A 419 -10.53 -13.96 36.22
CA ARG A 419 -9.39 -14.39 35.41
C ARG A 419 -9.84 -15.33 34.28
N ALA A 420 -9.64 -14.89 33.03
CA ALA A 420 -9.83 -15.73 31.85
C ALA A 420 -8.82 -16.89 31.80
N ASP A 421 -9.29 -18.06 31.35
CA ASP A 421 -8.47 -19.23 31.06
C ASP A 421 -8.84 -19.86 29.71
N ALA A 422 -8.27 -21.03 29.38
CA ALA A 422 -8.53 -21.74 28.13
C ALA A 422 -10.02 -21.99 27.86
N ARG A 423 -10.83 -22.14 28.92
CA ARG A 423 -12.28 -22.40 28.84
C ARG A 423 -13.07 -21.15 28.48
N SER A 424 -12.48 -19.96 28.64
CA SER A 424 -13.02 -18.71 28.12
C SER A 424 -12.94 -18.67 26.58
N ASP A 425 -11.83 -19.14 26.00
CA ASP A 425 -11.70 -19.25 24.53
C ASP A 425 -12.63 -20.33 23.96
N VAL A 426 -12.81 -21.46 24.67
CA VAL A 426 -13.80 -22.50 24.32
C VAL A 426 -15.21 -21.92 24.26
N TYR A 427 -15.59 -21.08 25.22
CA TYR A 427 -16.90 -20.42 25.24
C TYR A 427 -17.07 -19.52 24.03
N ALA A 428 -16.08 -18.66 23.75
CA ALA A 428 -16.10 -17.72 22.65
C ALA A 428 -16.12 -18.42 21.28
N LEU A 429 -15.40 -19.54 21.14
CA LEU A 429 -15.49 -20.39 19.96
C LEU A 429 -16.86 -21.07 19.82
N GLY A 430 -17.50 -21.46 20.93
CA GLY A 430 -18.88 -21.94 20.94
C GLY A 430 -19.88 -20.89 20.43
N GLY A 431 -19.73 -19.64 20.86
CA GLY A 431 -20.54 -18.51 20.37
C GLY A 431 -20.27 -18.20 18.90
N THR A 432 -19.01 -18.30 18.48
CA THR A 432 -18.62 -18.19 17.07
C THR A 432 -19.30 -19.28 16.24
N LEU A 433 -19.19 -20.55 16.65
CA LEU A 433 -19.80 -21.68 15.96
C LEU A 433 -21.33 -21.54 15.90
N TYR A 434 -21.98 -21.06 16.97
CA TYR A 434 -23.41 -20.73 16.96
C TYR A 434 -23.74 -19.77 15.81
N PHE A 435 -23.01 -18.66 15.72
CA PHE A 435 -23.20 -17.65 14.69
C PHE A 435 -22.94 -18.19 13.27
N LEU A 436 -21.90 -19.01 13.06
CA LEU A 436 -21.65 -19.63 11.75
C LEU A 436 -22.81 -20.52 11.31
N LEU A 437 -23.43 -21.22 12.27
CA LEU A 437 -24.51 -22.17 12.02
C LEU A 437 -25.86 -21.50 11.82
N THR A 438 -26.15 -20.40 12.52
CA THR A 438 -27.48 -19.78 12.52
C THR A 438 -27.55 -18.44 11.79
N GLY A 439 -26.41 -17.78 11.57
CA GLY A 439 -26.33 -16.39 11.10
C GLY A 439 -26.64 -15.36 12.20
N GLU A 440 -26.94 -15.81 13.42
CA GLU A 440 -27.42 -14.97 14.51
C GLU A 440 -26.61 -15.20 15.79
N LEU A 441 -26.60 -14.23 16.68
CA LEU A 441 -25.88 -14.34 17.96
C LEU A 441 -26.60 -15.30 18.92
N PRO A 442 -25.87 -15.96 19.85
CA PRO A 442 -26.47 -16.83 20.85
C PRO A 442 -27.41 -16.07 21.80
N PHE A 443 -27.15 -14.78 22.01
CA PHE A 443 -27.98 -13.88 22.81
C PHE A 443 -28.23 -12.59 22.06
N GLU A 444 -29.44 -12.06 22.24
CA GLU A 444 -29.85 -10.75 21.74
C GLU A 444 -29.82 -9.74 22.90
N GLY A 445 -29.47 -8.49 22.58
CA GLY A 445 -29.51 -7.37 23.51
C GLY A 445 -29.39 -6.05 22.76
N SER A 446 -30.18 -5.04 23.14
CA SER A 446 -30.15 -3.72 22.50
C SER A 446 -29.00 -2.84 23.00
N SER A 447 -28.25 -3.28 24.02
CA SER A 447 -27.06 -2.62 24.54
C SER A 447 -25.98 -3.62 24.97
N SER A 448 -24.73 -3.16 25.03
CA SER A 448 -23.59 -3.95 25.55
C SER A 448 -23.86 -4.49 26.96
N GLY A 449 -24.48 -3.69 27.82
CA GLY A 449 -24.87 -4.09 29.17
C GLY A 449 -25.86 -5.25 29.17
N GLN A 450 -26.87 -5.23 28.31
CA GLN A 450 -27.84 -6.33 28.19
C GLN A 450 -27.18 -7.62 27.70
N LEU A 451 -26.25 -7.52 26.74
CA LEU A 451 -25.48 -8.68 26.29
C LEU A 451 -24.61 -9.26 27.41
N PHE A 452 -23.96 -8.44 28.23
CA PHE A 452 -23.22 -8.93 29.40
C PHE A 452 -24.11 -9.72 30.36
N VAL A 453 -25.27 -9.15 30.70
CA VAL A 453 -26.25 -9.85 31.57
C VAL A 453 -26.69 -11.16 30.93
N ALA A 454 -27.03 -11.17 29.64
CA ALA A 454 -27.45 -12.39 28.94
C ALA A 454 -26.35 -13.46 28.91
N HIS A 455 -25.10 -13.08 28.67
CA HIS A 455 -23.97 -13.99 28.75
C HIS A 455 -23.81 -14.56 30.16
N MET A 456 -24.07 -13.79 31.22
CA MET A 456 -23.98 -14.26 32.61
C MET A 456 -25.16 -15.15 33.06
N THR A 457 -26.39 -14.89 32.60
CA THR A 457 -27.60 -15.45 33.23
C THR A 457 -28.48 -16.28 32.30
N ARG A 458 -28.56 -15.97 31.00
CA ARG A 458 -29.55 -16.57 30.08
C ARG A 458 -29.03 -17.85 29.44
N ALA A 459 -29.81 -18.94 29.46
CA ALA A 459 -29.49 -20.14 28.68
C ALA A 459 -29.65 -19.89 27.17
N PRO A 460 -28.68 -20.26 26.31
CA PRO A 460 -28.82 -20.10 24.86
C PRO A 460 -29.83 -21.11 24.30
N LEU A 461 -30.55 -20.73 23.25
CA LEU A 461 -31.35 -21.66 22.47
C LEU A 461 -30.42 -22.61 21.71
N ALA A 462 -30.86 -23.84 21.41
CA ALA A 462 -30.11 -24.74 20.55
C ALA A 462 -30.04 -24.20 19.10
N PRO A 463 -28.92 -24.31 18.39
CA PRO A 463 -28.84 -23.94 16.97
C PRO A 463 -29.95 -24.52 16.10
N SER A 464 -30.37 -25.77 16.32
CA SER A 464 -31.46 -26.42 15.59
C SER A 464 -32.83 -25.77 15.81
N VAL A 465 -33.04 -25.03 16.91
CA VAL A 465 -34.28 -24.27 17.12
C VAL A 465 -34.37 -23.10 16.17
N ARG A 466 -33.24 -22.45 15.85
CA ARG A 466 -33.20 -21.32 14.91
C ARG A 466 -33.12 -21.78 13.46
N ARG A 467 -32.29 -22.77 13.17
CA ARG A 467 -31.95 -23.19 11.79
C ARG A 467 -32.67 -24.46 11.33
N GLY A 468 -33.44 -25.11 12.20
CA GLY A 468 -34.15 -26.34 11.90
C GLY A 468 -33.29 -27.61 11.94
N PRO A 469 -33.83 -28.75 11.44
CA PRO A 469 -33.25 -30.08 11.61
C PRO A 469 -31.96 -30.33 10.81
N VAL A 470 -31.58 -29.39 9.93
CA VAL A 470 -30.30 -29.44 9.21
C VAL A 470 -29.10 -29.36 10.16
N VAL A 471 -29.29 -28.86 11.38
CA VAL A 471 -28.28 -28.93 12.45
C VAL A 471 -28.50 -30.20 13.28
N PRO A 472 -27.57 -31.18 13.27
CA PRO A 472 -27.72 -32.40 14.05
C PRO A 472 -27.74 -32.14 15.55
N ARG A 473 -28.52 -32.91 16.30
CA ARG A 473 -28.59 -32.82 17.77
C ARG A 473 -27.23 -32.97 18.47
N ALA A 474 -26.28 -33.68 17.86
CA ALA A 474 -24.92 -33.79 18.39
C ALA A 474 -24.19 -32.44 18.37
N VAL A 475 -24.38 -31.65 17.30
CA VAL A 475 -23.83 -30.29 17.18
C VAL A 475 -24.49 -29.34 18.17
N ASP A 476 -25.81 -29.45 18.38
CA ASP A 476 -26.49 -28.68 19.43
C ASP A 476 -25.86 -28.92 20.80
N ARG A 477 -25.72 -30.20 21.20
CA ARG A 477 -25.12 -30.56 22.49
C ARG A 477 -23.71 -30.01 22.64
N LEU A 478 -22.91 -30.07 21.59
CA LEU A 478 -21.54 -29.55 21.59
C LEU A 478 -21.52 -28.03 21.77
N VAL A 479 -22.30 -27.28 20.97
CA VAL A 479 -22.38 -25.81 21.04
C VAL A 479 -22.91 -25.36 22.40
N LEU A 480 -23.99 -25.97 22.90
CA LEU A 480 -24.56 -25.66 24.20
C LEU A 480 -23.60 -25.97 25.36
N ARG A 481 -22.81 -27.05 25.25
CA ARG A 481 -21.77 -27.37 26.25
C ARG A 481 -20.66 -26.32 26.26
N CYS A 482 -20.22 -25.82 25.11
CA CYS A 482 -19.26 -24.71 25.05
C CYS A 482 -19.81 -23.45 25.72
N LEU A 483 -21.11 -23.18 25.52
CA LEU A 483 -21.81 -22.00 26.05
C LEU A 483 -22.34 -22.17 27.49
N ALA A 484 -21.96 -23.24 28.19
CA ALA A 484 -22.33 -23.44 29.59
C ALA A 484 -21.81 -22.29 30.46
N LYS A 485 -22.61 -21.80 31.41
CA LYS A 485 -22.26 -20.61 32.20
C LYS A 485 -21.12 -20.87 33.15
N ASP A 486 -21.16 -22.00 33.84
CA ASP A 486 -20.07 -22.49 34.68
C ASP A 486 -18.95 -23.09 33.81
N PRO A 487 -17.72 -22.58 33.86
CA PRO A 487 -16.58 -23.14 33.13
C PRO A 487 -16.33 -24.63 33.38
N ARG A 488 -16.71 -25.17 34.55
CA ARG A 488 -16.55 -26.59 34.90
C ARG A 488 -17.44 -27.51 34.05
N HIS A 489 -18.53 -27.00 33.50
CA HIS A 489 -19.44 -27.77 32.66
C HIS A 489 -19.04 -27.73 31.17
N ARG A 490 -18.05 -26.91 30.79
CA ARG A 490 -17.54 -26.80 29.42
C ARG A 490 -16.55 -27.92 29.09
N PHE A 491 -16.07 -27.96 27.86
CA PHE A 491 -14.81 -28.65 27.56
C PHE A 491 -13.68 -27.97 28.30
N GLN A 492 -12.81 -28.76 28.95
CA GLN A 492 -11.77 -28.23 29.83
C GLN A 492 -10.52 -27.74 29.07
N SER A 493 -10.43 -28.00 27.78
CA SER A 493 -9.34 -27.53 26.90
C SER A 493 -9.79 -27.43 25.44
N ALA A 494 -9.05 -26.68 24.63
CA ALA A 494 -9.25 -26.65 23.18
C ALA A 494 -9.03 -28.04 22.53
N ARG A 495 -8.15 -28.87 23.10
CA ARG A 495 -7.97 -30.28 22.69
C ARG A 495 -9.24 -31.10 22.91
N ALA A 496 -9.85 -31.00 24.11
CA ALA A 496 -11.08 -31.73 24.40
C ALA A 496 -12.24 -31.31 23.50
N LEU A 497 -12.29 -30.03 23.08
CA LEU A 497 -13.24 -29.55 22.08
C LEU A 497 -12.92 -30.10 20.68
N TYR A 498 -11.65 -30.08 20.27
CA TYR A 498 -11.19 -30.65 18.99
C TYR A 498 -11.60 -32.12 18.87
N ASP A 499 -11.32 -32.93 19.90
CA ASP A 499 -11.64 -34.36 19.93
C ASP A 499 -13.15 -34.62 19.88
N ALA A 500 -13.96 -33.69 20.40
CA ALA A 500 -15.43 -33.77 20.33
C ALA A 500 -16.00 -33.29 18.99
N LEU A 501 -15.31 -32.38 18.29
CA LEU A 501 -15.69 -31.91 16.96
C LEU A 501 -15.32 -32.92 15.87
N LEU A 502 -14.21 -33.64 16.03
CA LEU A 502 -13.65 -34.51 15.00
C LEU A 502 -14.65 -35.59 14.50
N PRO A 503 -15.42 -36.28 15.35
CA PRO A 503 -16.43 -37.24 14.89
C PRO A 503 -17.65 -36.60 14.19
N LEU A 504 -17.80 -35.28 14.28
CA LEU A 504 -18.88 -34.53 13.62
C LEU A 504 -18.46 -33.97 12.26
N LEU A 505 -17.20 -34.16 11.87
CA LEU A 505 -16.72 -33.77 10.55
C LEU A 505 -17.28 -34.73 9.50
N ASP A 506 -18.06 -34.20 8.57
CA ASP A 506 -18.58 -34.92 7.41
C ASP A 506 -18.01 -34.29 6.14
N GLU A 507 -16.91 -34.87 5.63
CA GLU A 507 -16.26 -34.38 4.41
C GLU A 507 -17.11 -34.59 3.15
N SER A 508 -18.09 -35.51 3.19
CA SER A 508 -19.01 -35.73 2.07
C SER A 508 -20.05 -34.62 1.94
N ALA A 509 -20.41 -33.96 3.06
CA ALA A 509 -21.33 -32.83 3.09
C ALA A 509 -20.66 -31.48 2.75
N TRP A 510 -19.33 -31.38 2.83
CA TRP A 510 -18.56 -30.23 2.33
C TRP A 510 -17.14 -30.64 1.94
N SER A 511 -16.95 -30.92 0.65
CA SER A 511 -15.68 -31.39 0.10
C SER A 511 -14.71 -30.25 -0.23
N ALA A 512 -13.44 -30.59 -0.51
CA ALA A 512 -12.48 -29.62 -1.04
C ALA A 512 -12.95 -29.00 -2.38
N ALA A 513 -13.66 -29.78 -3.20
CA ALA A 513 -14.24 -29.30 -4.46
C ALA A 513 -15.41 -28.32 -4.21
N ASP A 514 -16.19 -28.49 -3.14
CA ASP A 514 -17.21 -27.50 -2.74
C ASP A 514 -16.58 -26.18 -2.32
N ALA A 515 -15.50 -26.25 -1.52
CA ALA A 515 -14.72 -25.08 -1.15
C ALA A 515 -14.12 -24.38 -2.38
N GLU A 516 -13.50 -25.13 -3.30
CA GLU A 516 -12.98 -24.59 -4.54
C GLU A 516 -14.09 -23.91 -5.36
N ARG A 517 -15.22 -24.59 -5.59
CA ARG A 517 -16.38 -24.01 -6.31
C ARG A 517 -16.87 -22.73 -5.65
N PHE A 518 -16.93 -22.70 -4.32
CA PHE A 518 -17.32 -21.52 -3.55
C PHE A 518 -16.38 -20.33 -3.82
N TRP A 519 -15.07 -20.55 -3.92
CA TRP A 519 -14.09 -19.47 -4.07
C TRP A 519 -13.71 -19.13 -5.52
N VAL A 520 -13.73 -20.09 -6.46
CA VAL A 520 -13.20 -19.94 -7.84
C VAL A 520 -14.21 -19.35 -8.80
N ALA A 521 -15.49 -19.74 -8.71
CA ALA A 521 -16.50 -19.39 -9.71
C ALA A 521 -16.65 -17.87 -9.92
N ASP A 522 -16.26 -17.06 -8.93
CA ASP A 522 -16.39 -15.60 -9.02
C ASP A 522 -15.46 -14.85 -8.04
N ARG A 523 -14.19 -15.29 -7.98
CA ARG A 523 -13.25 -14.87 -6.91
C ARG A 523 -13.09 -13.35 -6.77
N ALA A 524 -12.98 -12.65 -7.90
CA ALA A 524 -12.70 -11.21 -7.91
C ALA A 524 -13.91 -10.38 -7.46
N GLU A 525 -15.11 -10.75 -7.90
CA GLU A 525 -16.35 -10.11 -7.48
C GLU A 525 -16.63 -10.40 -6.01
N LYS A 526 -16.49 -11.66 -5.57
CA LYS A 526 -16.72 -12.05 -4.16
C LYS A 526 -15.77 -11.35 -3.20
N LEU A 527 -14.47 -11.28 -3.52
CA LEU A 527 -13.53 -10.53 -2.69
C LEU A 527 -13.86 -9.04 -2.68
N GLY A 528 -14.23 -8.45 -3.84
CA GLY A 528 -14.69 -7.07 -3.89
C GLY A 528 -15.96 -6.79 -3.06
N GLN A 529 -16.91 -7.73 -3.03
CA GLN A 529 -18.14 -7.66 -2.23
C GLN A 529 -17.87 -7.84 -0.72
N LEU A 530 -16.91 -8.69 -0.36
CA LEU A 530 -16.52 -8.93 1.04
C LEU A 530 -15.61 -7.81 1.60
N GLU A 531 -14.85 -7.13 0.73
CA GLU A 531 -13.98 -6.00 1.08
C GLU A 531 -14.72 -4.64 1.06
N ALA A 532 -15.93 -4.56 0.50
CA ALA A 532 -16.71 -3.34 0.47
C ALA A 532 -17.05 -2.87 1.91
N PRO A 533 -16.77 -1.60 2.27
CA PRO A 533 -17.22 -1.05 3.54
C PRO A 533 -18.74 -1.17 3.64
N PRO A 534 -19.33 -1.39 4.82
CA PRO A 534 -20.77 -1.27 4.96
C PRO A 534 -21.17 0.10 4.43
N GLU A 535 -22.11 0.08 3.48
CA GLU A 535 -22.82 1.26 3.02
C GLU A 535 -23.16 2.10 4.25
N ARG A 536 -22.79 3.39 4.22
CA ARG A 536 -22.99 4.31 5.33
C ARG A 536 -24.42 4.10 5.84
N LEU A 537 -24.56 3.74 7.12
CA LEU A 537 -25.82 3.92 7.82
C LEU A 537 -26.29 5.33 7.49
N ALA A 538 -27.30 5.42 6.63
CA ALA A 538 -27.92 6.67 6.26
C ALA A 538 -28.32 7.36 7.58
N PRO A 539 -28.09 8.67 7.72
CA PRO A 539 -28.63 9.37 8.88
C PRO A 539 -30.12 9.08 8.93
N ALA A 540 -30.60 8.64 10.10
CA ALA A 540 -32.01 8.46 10.39
C ALA A 540 -32.75 9.66 9.79
N ARG A 541 -33.66 9.40 8.84
CA ARG A 541 -34.53 10.44 8.30
C ARG A 541 -35.22 11.07 9.50
N GLY A 542 -34.87 12.33 9.76
CA GLY A 542 -35.46 13.11 10.83
C GLY A 542 -36.97 13.05 10.71
N GLY A 543 -37.63 12.67 11.80
CA GLY A 543 -39.07 12.76 11.92
C GLY A 543 -39.48 14.19 11.59
N SER A 544 -40.35 14.32 10.60
CA SER A 544 -41.08 15.53 10.27
C SER A 544 -41.79 16.03 11.52
N THR A 545 -41.24 17.03 12.19
CA THR A 545 -41.99 17.82 13.16
C THR A 545 -42.91 18.72 12.34
N GLN A 546 -44.16 18.30 12.22
CA GLN A 546 -45.24 19.17 11.78
C GLN A 546 -45.31 20.37 12.72
N THR A 547 -45.05 21.55 12.17
CA THR A 547 -45.48 22.82 12.75
C THR A 547 -47.01 22.85 12.76
N ALA A 548 -47.59 22.53 13.92
CA ALA A 548 -48.96 22.86 14.23
C ALA A 548 -48.99 24.26 14.85
N SER A 549 -49.68 25.16 14.16
CA SER A 549 -50.07 26.48 14.64
C SER A 549 -50.90 26.35 15.93
N ALA A 550 -50.61 27.16 16.96
CA ALA A 550 -51.63 27.86 17.76
C ALA A 550 -50.98 28.75 18.84
N ARG A 551 -51.17 30.06 18.65
CA ARG A 551 -51.16 31.17 19.62
C ARG A 551 -49.87 31.56 20.33
#